data_AF-A0AAE7M5K5-F1
#
_entry.id   AF-A0AAE7M5K5-F1
#
_cell.length_a   1.000
_cell.length_b   1.000
_cell.length_c   1.000
_cell.angle_alpha   90.00
_cell.angle_beta   90.00
_cell.angle_gamma   90.00
#
_symmetry.space_group_name_H-M   'P 1'
#
loop_
_entity.id
_entity.type
_entity.pdbx_description
1 polymer ?
#
loop_
_entity_poly.entity_id
_entity_poly.type
_entity_poly.pdbx_seq_one_letter_code
_entity_poly.pdbx_strand_id
1 'polypeptide(L)' 'MTLSSDSATTADTGTSATTTDVPAFGWSAYAERINGRFAMIGFLAVVIVEAISHDTFLHWAGLVP' A
#
# COMPACT_ATOMS: atom_id res chain seq x y z
N MET A 1 37.26 -5.77 -11.79
CA MET A 1 36.07 -6.05 -12.64
C MET A 1 35.34 -7.17 -11.89
N THR A 2 34.23 -6.97 -11.20
CA THR A 2 33.10 -6.06 -11.38
C THR A 2 32.40 -5.84 -10.04
N LEU A 3 31.93 -4.61 -9.80
CA LEU A 3 30.93 -4.31 -8.78
C LEU A 3 29.62 -5.02 -9.15
N SER A 4 29.00 -5.70 -8.19
CA SER A 4 27.56 -5.96 -8.23
C SER A 4 27.01 -5.69 -6.84
N SER A 5 26.22 -4.65 -6.78
CA SER A 5 25.60 -4.00 -5.63
C SER A 5 25.01 -4.98 -4.63
N ASP A 6 25.58 -4.99 -3.43
CA ASP A 6 24.82 -5.35 -2.23
C ASP A 6 23.78 -4.24 -2.05
N SER A 7 22.52 -4.55 -2.41
CA SER A 7 21.35 -3.73 -2.12
C SER A 7 21.11 -3.76 -0.61
N ALA A 8 22.03 -3.17 0.14
CA ALA A 8 21.85 -2.86 1.54
C ALA A 8 20.79 -1.75 1.65
N THR A 9 19.57 -2.16 2.02
CA THR A 9 18.77 -1.54 3.08
C THR A 9 19.03 -0.04 3.28
N THR A 10 18.52 0.81 2.39
CA THR A 10 18.40 2.27 2.67
C THR A 10 16.95 2.62 2.95
N ALA A 11 16.36 1.95 3.94
CA ALA A 11 14.98 2.21 4.33
C ALA A 11 14.75 2.07 5.83
N ASP A 12 15.68 2.53 6.66
CA ASP A 12 15.29 3.06 7.98
C ASP A 12 16.40 3.92 8.60
N THR A 13 16.40 5.21 8.32
CA THR A 13 17.08 6.19 9.18
C THR A 13 16.27 7.49 9.15
N GLY A 14 15.10 7.44 9.80
CA GLY A 14 14.25 8.60 10.04
C GLY A 14 14.55 9.22 11.40
N THR A 15 15.71 9.85 11.57
CA THR A 15 15.94 10.80 12.66
C THR A 15 16.75 11.97 12.12
N SER A 16 16.04 13.02 11.72
CA SER A 16 16.60 14.37 11.48
C SER A 16 15.53 15.33 12.00
N ALA A 17 15.71 15.82 13.23
CA ALA A 17 16.43 17.06 13.52
C ALA A 17 15.57 18.28 13.14
N THR A 18 15.03 18.91 14.19
CA THR A 18 14.46 20.27 14.26
C THR A 18 14.54 21.07 12.96
N THR A 19 13.48 21.07 12.15
CA THR A 19 13.26 22.10 11.13
C THR A 19 11.85 22.66 11.26
N THR A 20 11.77 23.98 11.26
CA THR A 20 10.56 24.79 11.19
C THR A 20 10.01 24.71 9.77
N ASP A 21 9.62 23.52 9.32
CA ASP A 21 8.86 23.36 8.09
C ASP A 21 7.38 23.27 8.46
N VAL A 22 6.61 24.22 7.93
CA VAL A 22 5.15 24.23 8.02
C VAL A 22 4.68 22.84 7.58
N PRO A 23 4.07 22.02 8.46
CA PRO A 23 3.65 20.68 8.07
C PRO A 23 2.65 20.87 6.95
N ALA A 24 3.07 20.53 5.72
CA ALA A 24 2.17 20.49 4.60
C ALA A 24 1.12 19.41 4.94
N PHE A 25 -0.02 19.87 5.47
CA PHE A 25 -1.21 19.08 5.74
C PHE A 25 -1.85 18.67 4.40
N GLY A 26 -1.16 17.80 3.69
CA GLY A 26 -1.62 17.10 2.50
C GLY A 26 -1.02 15.72 2.59
N TRP A 27 -1.88 14.71 2.75
CA TRP A 27 -1.62 13.27 2.66
C TRP A 27 -0.13 12.92 2.76
N SER A 28 0.39 12.76 3.98
CA SER A 28 1.80 12.40 4.22
C SER A 28 2.22 11.24 3.29
N ALA A 29 3.45 11.26 2.77
CA ALA A 29 4.00 10.13 1.99
C ALA A 29 3.86 8.79 2.74
N TYR A 30 3.84 8.82 4.07
CA TYR A 30 3.52 7.65 4.89
C TYR A 30 2.07 7.16 4.67
N ALA A 31 1.10 8.09 4.65
CA ALA A 31 -0.30 7.79 4.36
C ALA A 31 -0.48 7.19 2.96
N GLU A 32 0.24 7.69 1.95
CA GLU A 32 0.21 7.12 0.59
C GLU A 32 0.67 5.65 0.58
N ARG A 33 1.78 5.33 1.27
CA ARG A 33 2.31 3.96 1.35
C ARG A 33 1.35 3.03 2.09
N ILE A 34 0.72 3.51 3.15
CA ILE A 34 -0.25 2.75 3.93
C ILE A 34 -1.53 2.50 3.12
N ASN A 35 -2.04 3.53 2.43
CA ASN A 35 -3.20 3.40 1.54
C ASN A 35 -2.93 2.41 0.40
N GLY A 36 -1.74 2.45 -0.20
CA GLY A 36 -1.33 1.48 -1.21
C GLY A 36 -1.30 0.04 -0.71
N ARG A 37 -0.83 -0.19 0.53
CA ARG A 37 -0.83 -1.53 1.15
C ARG A 37 -2.25 -2.03 1.42
N PHE A 38 -3.11 -1.17 1.95
CA PHE A 38 -4.52 -1.53 2.15
C PHE A 38 -5.22 -1.85 0.83
N ALA A 39 -4.92 -1.12 -0.25
CA ALA A 39 -5.48 -1.40 -1.57
C ALA A 39 -5.04 -2.78 -2.10
N MET A 40 -3.76 -3.15 -1.97
CA MET A 40 -3.29 -4.47 -2.39
C MET A 40 -3.96 -5.61 -1.61
N ILE A 41 -4.10 -5.44 -0.28
CA ILE A 41 -4.76 -6.43 0.58
C ILE A 41 -6.26 -6.50 0.27
N GLY A 42 -6.92 -5.35 0.08
CA GLY A 42 -8.34 -5.29 -0.27
C GLY A 42 -8.63 -5.96 -1.60
N PHE A 43 -7.82 -5.72 -2.62
CA PHE A 43 -7.94 -6.40 -3.91
C PHE A 43 -7.76 -7.92 -3.77
N LEU A 44 -6.73 -8.36 -3.04
CA LEU A 44 -6.50 -9.78 -2.78
C LEU A 44 -7.66 -10.42 -2.01
N ALA A 45 -8.23 -9.73 -1.03
CA ALA A 45 -9.37 -10.20 -0.25
C ALA A 45 -10.61 -10.40 -1.13
N VAL A 46 -10.89 -9.47 -2.06
CA VAL A 46 -12.00 -9.61 -3.02
C VAL A 46 -11.81 -10.85 -3.90
N VAL A 47 -10.61 -11.07 -4.44
CA VAL A 47 -10.30 -12.26 -5.26
C VAL A 47 -10.47 -13.55 -4.47
N ILE A 48 -10.03 -13.59 -3.21
CA ILE A 48 -10.18 -14.77 -2.35
C ILE A 48 -11.66 -15.04 -2.04
N VAL A 49 -12.44 -14.00 -1.72
CA VAL A 49 -13.87 -14.14 -1.46
C VAL A 49 -14.59 -14.67 -2.69
N GLU A 50 -14.30 -14.13 -3.89
CA GLU A 50 -14.86 -14.61 -5.15
C GLU A 50 -14.52 -16.09 -5.42
N ALA A 51 -13.27 -16.49 -5.16
CA ALA A 51 -12.83 -17.87 -5.35
C ALA A 51 -13.49 -18.87 -4.38
N ILE A 52 -13.81 -18.46 -3.16
CA ILE A 52 -14.46 -19.32 -2.15
C ILE A 52 -15.97 -19.34 -2.32
N SER A 53 -16.58 -18.17 -2.51
CA SER A 53 -18.03 -18.02 -2.59
C SER A 53 -18.60 -18.53 -3.91
N HIS A 54 -17.81 -18.61 -4.99
CA HIS A 54 -18.28 -18.88 -6.35
C HIS A 54 -19.33 -17.87 -6.88
N ASP A 55 -19.74 -16.92 -6.05
CA ASP A 55 -20.50 -15.72 -6.38
C ASP A 55 -19.54 -14.53 -6.42
N THR A 56 -19.60 -13.77 -7.52
CA THR A 56 -18.77 -12.57 -7.66
C THR A 56 -19.24 -11.49 -6.69
N PHE A 57 -18.32 -10.67 -6.16
CA PHE A 57 -18.65 -9.53 -5.29
C PHE A 57 -19.72 -8.62 -5.90
N LEU A 58 -19.78 -8.53 -7.23
CA LEU A 58 -20.77 -7.74 -7.97
C LEU A 58 -22.20 -8.30 -7.84
N HIS A 59 -22.35 -9.61 -7.60
CA HIS A 59 -23.63 -10.26 -7.34
C HIS A 59 -24.13 -9.92 -5.93
N TRP A 60 -23.25 -10.02 -4.93
CA TRP A 60 -23.53 -9.57 -3.56
C TRP A 60 -23.80 -8.06 -3.47
N ALA A 61 -23.06 -7.25 -4.24
CA ALA A 61 -23.25 -5.79 -4.33
C ALA A 61 -24.48 -5.38 -5.17
N GLY A 62 -25.20 -6.34 -5.79
CA GLY A 62 -26.43 -6.10 -6.54
C GLY A 62 -26.24 -5.38 -7.87
N LEU A 63 -25.02 -5.38 -8.43
CA LEU A 63 -24.69 -4.71 -9.69
C LEU A 63 -24.89 -5.61 -10.92
N VAL A 64 -24.94 -6.93 -10.75
CA VAL A 64 -25.15 -7.90 -11.82
C VAL A 64 -26.17 -8.95 -11.35
N PRO A 65 -27.21 -9.28 -12.15
CA PRO A 65 -28.20 -10.30 -11.82
C PRO A 65 -27.68 -11.73 -11.94
#